data_AF-A0A2C5ZRN2-F1
#
_entry.id   AF-A0A2C5ZRN2-F1
#
_cell.length_a   1.000
_cell.length_b   1.000
_cell.length_c   1.000
_cell.angle_alpha   90.00
_cell.angle_beta   90.00
_cell.angle_gamma   90.00
#
_symmetry.space_group_name_H-M   'P 1'
#
loop_
_entity.id
_entity.type
_entity.pdbx_description
1 polymer ?
#
loop_
_entity_poly.entity_id
_entity_poly.type
_entity_poly.pdbx_seq_one_letter_code
_entity_poly.pdbx_strand_id
1 'polypeptide(L)'
;MTPRHWAWNFDIDGLLNPFVPRPPWRYLPYPIARFLGYRKTKPQATGNVVPIFWSFIGIFCAIIVIEQATKHVSAFEDKGVPTVIVGSFGAAAVLQFYAIESPLAQPRNAIGGQLLASIIGVGIAKLFRLSHRFDDIQWLGGALACSATTALMGLTKTMHPPAGATALLAVVDKKLLDLGWRLIPVMMLGCALMLGVALLLNNIDRQFPMYWWTPQDLRQGKSILQRVRENTSPKPPDKSVIDEEKVITTRGSSDDTEAGVLQQPSGLTHEAQDALEAAATGNVVTRRDQEYLIMKHGKVIVPNDMLLSQEEEQLLETMSYRL
;
A
#
# COMPACT_ATOMS: atom_id res chain seq x y z
N MET A 1 4.43 5.77 33.70
CA MET A 1 3.88 6.80 32.79
C MET A 1 4.59 6.66 31.45
N THR A 2 3.94 6.12 30.43
CA THR A 2 4.50 6.10 29.08
C THR A 2 4.47 7.53 28.52
N PRO A 3 5.57 8.03 27.93
CA PRO A 3 5.58 9.37 27.36
C PRO A 3 4.52 9.47 26.25
N ARG A 4 3.63 10.47 26.35
CA ARG A 4 2.71 10.85 25.28
C ARG A 4 3.55 11.36 24.11
N HIS A 5 3.82 10.51 23.12
CA HIS A 5 4.36 10.97 21.85
C HIS A 5 3.30 11.83 21.16
N TRP A 6 3.57 13.13 21.03
CA TRP A 6 2.73 14.03 20.22
C TRP A 6 2.86 13.62 18.76
N ALA A 7 1.81 13.07 18.17
CA ALA A 7 1.80 12.68 16.77
C ALA A 7 1.67 13.93 15.88
N TRP A 8 2.78 14.41 15.32
CA TRP A 8 2.80 15.47 14.31
C TRP A 8 2.35 14.89 12.96
N ASN A 9 1.05 14.69 12.77
CA ASN A 9 0.49 14.16 11.52
C ASN A 9 0.15 15.31 10.56
N PHE A 10 1.00 15.53 9.56
CA PHE A 10 0.69 16.43 8.44
C PHE A 10 0.16 15.60 7.26
N ASP A 11 -1.11 15.80 6.91
CA ASP A 11 -1.73 15.15 5.76
C ASP A 11 -2.18 16.18 4.71
N ILE A 12 -1.38 16.31 3.65
CA ILE A 12 -1.71 17.19 2.52
C ILE A 12 -2.91 16.72 1.70
N ASP A 13 -3.23 15.42 1.71
CA ASP A 13 -4.39 14.88 0.98
C ASP A 13 -5.69 15.38 1.61
N GLY A 14 -5.70 15.66 2.92
CA GLY A 14 -6.84 16.29 3.59
C GLY A 14 -7.19 17.66 2.99
N LEU A 15 -6.17 18.40 2.54
CA LEU A 15 -6.33 19.72 1.92
C LEU A 15 -6.56 19.63 0.41
N LEU A 16 -5.89 18.72 -0.29
CA LEU A 16 -5.96 18.58 -1.74
C LEU A 16 -7.22 17.84 -2.21
N ASN A 17 -7.65 16.77 -1.52
CA ASN A 17 -8.74 15.89 -1.97
C ASN A 17 -10.08 16.62 -2.25
N PRO A 18 -10.47 17.67 -1.53
CA PRO A 18 -11.67 18.46 -1.86
C PRO A 18 -11.60 19.14 -3.24
N PHE A 19 -10.41 19.46 -3.72
CA PHE A 19 -10.18 20.15 -4.99
C PHE A 19 -9.83 19.21 -6.15
N VAL A 20 -9.53 17.93 -5.86
CA VAL A 20 -9.21 16.94 -6.89
C VAL A 20 -10.49 16.58 -7.67
N PRO A 21 -10.55 16.87 -8.99
CA PRO A 21 -11.73 16.56 -9.78
C PRO A 21 -11.91 15.04 -9.90
N ARG A 22 -13.18 14.63 -9.98
CA ARG A 22 -13.52 13.23 -10.21
C ARG A 22 -12.99 12.79 -11.59
N PRO A 23 -12.46 11.56 -11.72
CA PRO A 23 -12.00 11.08 -13.01
C PRO A 23 -13.12 11.11 -14.05
N PRO A 24 -12.89 11.63 -15.26
CA PRO A 24 -13.93 11.84 -16.28
C PRO A 24 -14.32 10.55 -17.03
N TRP A 25 -14.30 9.38 -16.38
CA TRP A 25 -14.59 8.08 -17.02
C TRP A 25 -15.98 8.01 -17.67
N ARG A 26 -16.92 8.87 -17.26
CA ARG A 26 -18.27 8.95 -17.81
C ARG A 26 -18.32 9.54 -19.22
N TYR A 27 -17.33 10.37 -19.59
CA TYR A 27 -17.32 11.10 -20.87
C TYR A 27 -16.36 10.48 -21.89
N LEU A 28 -15.51 9.53 -21.48
CA LEU A 28 -14.55 8.90 -22.37
C LEU A 28 -15.08 7.59 -22.97
N PRO A 29 -14.83 7.31 -24.26
CA PRO A 29 -15.12 6.00 -24.83
C PRO A 29 -14.28 4.93 -24.14
N TYR A 30 -14.86 3.75 -23.94
CA TYR A 30 -14.25 2.64 -23.21
C TYR A 30 -12.81 2.29 -23.62
N PRO A 31 -12.40 2.24 -24.91
CA PRO A 31 -11.01 1.94 -25.26
C PRO A 31 -10.02 2.94 -24.66
N ILE A 32 -10.34 4.23 -24.67
CA ILE A 32 -9.47 5.27 -24.10
C ILE A 32 -9.50 5.21 -22.56
N ALA A 33 -10.68 5.02 -21.98
CA ALA A 33 -10.81 4.86 -20.53
C ALA A 33 -10.00 3.64 -20.00
N ARG A 34 -9.97 2.54 -20.77
CA ARG A 34 -9.19 1.34 -20.45
C ARG A 34 -7.70 1.66 -20.30
N PHE A 35 -7.11 2.39 -21.24
CA PHE A 35 -5.70 2.79 -21.20
C PHE A 35 -5.38 3.84 -20.13
N LEU A 36 -6.40 4.44 -19.51
CA LEU A 36 -6.24 5.38 -18.40
C LEU A 36 -6.51 4.72 -17.03
N GLY A 37 -6.61 3.40 -16.98
CA GLY A 37 -6.76 2.61 -15.75
C GLY A 37 -8.20 2.24 -15.39
N TYR A 38 -9.21 2.63 -16.18
CA TYR A 38 -10.60 2.22 -15.92
C TYR A 38 -10.86 0.79 -16.40
N ARG A 39 -11.18 -0.11 -15.46
CA ARG A 39 -11.56 -1.50 -15.77
C ARG A 39 -12.97 -1.83 -15.26
N LYS A 40 -13.78 -2.45 -16.12
CA LYS A 40 -15.13 -2.94 -15.78
C LYS A 40 -15.07 -4.21 -14.92
N THR A 41 -14.07 -5.04 -15.17
CA THR A 41 -13.80 -6.29 -14.47
C THR A 41 -12.38 -6.27 -13.90
N LYS A 42 -12.18 -6.92 -12.75
CA LYS A 42 -10.82 -7.05 -12.20
C LYS A 42 -9.97 -7.90 -13.15
N PRO A 43 -8.69 -7.53 -13.39
CA PRO A 43 -7.77 -8.36 -14.15
C PRO A 43 -7.69 -9.76 -13.53
N GLN A 44 -7.57 -10.81 -14.36
CA GLN A 44 -7.33 -12.15 -13.84
C GLN A 44 -5.89 -12.24 -13.31
N ALA A 45 -5.70 -13.00 -12.23
CA ALA A 45 -4.38 -13.28 -11.68
C ALA A 45 -3.60 -14.14 -12.68
N THR A 46 -2.84 -13.47 -13.55
CA THR A 46 -1.93 -14.13 -14.47
C THR A 46 -0.64 -14.35 -13.70
N GLY A 47 -0.28 -15.61 -13.40
CA GLY A 47 0.89 -15.95 -12.58
C GLY A 47 2.19 -15.30 -13.08
N ASN A 48 3.29 -15.45 -12.34
CA ASN A 48 4.45 -14.54 -12.41
C ASN A 48 5.11 -14.33 -13.79
N VAL A 49 5.06 -15.31 -14.70
CA VAL A 49 5.79 -15.27 -15.98
C VAL A 49 5.26 -14.20 -16.94
N VAL A 50 3.94 -14.11 -17.10
CA VAL A 50 3.32 -13.16 -18.05
C VAL A 50 3.54 -11.71 -17.60
N PRO A 51 3.39 -11.35 -16.31
CA PRO A 51 3.86 -10.09 -15.79
C PRO A 51 5.34 -9.85 -16.12
N ILE A 52 6.27 -10.74 -15.72
CA ILE A 52 7.70 -10.49 -15.96
C ILE A 52 8.00 -10.22 -17.45
N PHE A 53 7.39 -10.96 -18.37
CA PHE A 53 7.51 -10.75 -19.80
C PHE A 53 7.03 -9.34 -20.24
N TRP A 54 5.84 -8.93 -19.80
CA TRP A 54 5.33 -7.58 -20.07
C TRP A 54 6.17 -6.49 -19.42
N SER A 55 6.73 -6.74 -18.23
CA SER A 55 7.63 -5.79 -17.56
C SER A 55 8.91 -5.61 -18.38
N PHE A 56 9.48 -6.69 -18.92
CA PHE A 56 10.66 -6.63 -19.78
C PHE A 56 10.40 -5.79 -21.04
N ILE A 57 9.32 -6.09 -21.77
CA ILE A 57 8.93 -5.32 -22.97
C ILE A 57 8.66 -3.86 -22.59
N GLY A 58 7.95 -3.63 -21.49
CA GLY A 58 7.63 -2.32 -20.94
C GLY A 58 8.85 -1.44 -20.72
N ILE A 59 9.78 -1.95 -19.91
CA ILE A 59 11.03 -1.26 -19.58
C ILE A 59 11.86 -1.02 -20.84
N PHE A 60 12.03 -2.03 -21.68
CA PHE A 60 12.81 -1.92 -22.92
C PHE A 60 12.26 -0.82 -23.85
N CYS A 61 10.96 -0.85 -24.13
CA CYS A 61 10.31 0.16 -24.96
C CYS A 61 10.39 1.55 -24.33
N ALA A 62 10.15 1.68 -23.04
CA ALA A 62 10.14 2.97 -22.37
C ALA A 62 11.53 3.62 -22.33
N ILE A 63 12.58 2.85 -22.03
CA ILE A 63 13.95 3.35 -22.03
C ILE A 63 14.39 3.74 -23.44
N ILE A 64 14.09 2.95 -24.47
CA ILE A 64 14.39 3.32 -25.87
C ILE A 64 13.68 4.63 -26.26
N VAL A 65 12.40 4.78 -25.93
CA VAL A 65 11.65 6.00 -26.25
C VAL A 65 12.27 7.21 -25.58
N ILE A 66 12.67 7.09 -24.30
CA ILE A 66 13.31 8.18 -23.57
C ILE A 66 14.69 8.49 -24.14
N GLU A 67 15.52 7.48 -24.43
CA GLU A 67 16.83 7.68 -25.02
C GLU A 67 16.74 8.35 -26.40
N GLN A 68 15.82 7.88 -27.26
CA GLN A 68 15.61 8.46 -28.58
C GLN A 68 15.08 9.90 -28.48
N ALA A 69 14.10 10.16 -27.62
CA ALA A 69 13.61 11.52 -27.39
C ALA A 69 14.72 12.45 -26.87
N THR A 70 15.57 11.96 -25.96
CA THR A 70 16.66 12.76 -25.39
C THR A 70 17.73 13.09 -26.44
N LYS A 71 17.98 12.23 -27.44
CA LYS A 71 18.89 12.53 -28.55
C LYS A 71 18.38 13.63 -29.47
N HIS A 72 17.06 13.73 -29.67
CA HIS A 72 16.45 14.71 -30.58
C HIS A 72 16.15 16.06 -29.93
N VAL A 73 16.30 16.18 -28.61
CA VAL A 73 16.17 17.46 -27.93
C VAL A 73 17.47 18.22 -28.11
N SER A 74 17.44 19.27 -28.93
CA SER A 74 18.59 20.14 -29.29
C SER A 74 19.34 20.72 -28.09
N ALA A 75 18.72 20.73 -26.89
CA ALA A 75 19.38 21.11 -25.64
C ALA A 75 20.45 20.10 -25.18
N PHE A 76 20.53 18.90 -25.79
CA PHE A 76 21.41 17.79 -25.39
C PHE A 76 22.45 17.39 -26.44
N GLU A 77 22.34 17.88 -27.68
CA GLU A 77 23.22 17.47 -28.78
C GLU A 77 24.71 17.76 -28.48
N ASP A 78 25.03 18.82 -27.72
CA ASP A 78 26.42 19.25 -27.55
C ASP A 78 27.13 18.71 -26.29
N LYS A 79 26.45 18.03 -25.36
CA LYS A 79 27.00 17.84 -23.99
C LYS A 79 27.04 16.41 -23.43
N GLY A 80 26.54 15.39 -24.14
CA GLY A 80 26.57 14.00 -23.63
C GLY A 80 25.82 13.81 -22.30
N VAL A 81 24.80 14.64 -22.05
CA VAL A 81 23.84 14.55 -20.93
C VAL A 81 22.94 13.30 -20.95
N PRO A 82 22.64 12.62 -22.08
CA PRO A 82 21.67 11.52 -22.11
C PRO A 82 21.95 10.39 -21.11
N THR A 83 23.20 10.03 -20.86
CA THR A 83 23.55 8.85 -20.05
C THR A 83 23.19 8.96 -18.57
N VAL A 84 23.19 10.18 -18.03
CA VAL A 84 22.99 10.40 -16.58
C VAL A 84 21.50 10.38 -16.23
N ILE A 85 20.69 10.94 -17.13
CA ILE A 85 19.23 10.98 -17.01
C ILE A 85 18.64 9.56 -17.12
N VAL A 86 19.25 8.69 -17.92
CA VAL A 86 18.86 7.28 -18.08
C VAL A 86 18.96 6.51 -16.76
N GLY A 87 19.90 6.84 -15.86
CA GLY A 87 20.03 6.18 -14.56
C GLY A 87 18.80 6.33 -13.67
N SER A 88 18.30 7.56 -13.49
CA SER A 88 17.07 7.81 -12.71
C SER A 88 15.84 7.20 -13.39
N PHE A 89 15.73 7.31 -14.72
CA PHE A 89 14.59 6.72 -15.45
C PHE A 89 14.63 5.19 -15.48
N GLY A 90 15.79 4.55 -15.39
CA GLY A 90 15.91 3.10 -15.22
C GLY A 90 15.23 2.61 -13.95
N ALA A 91 15.50 3.25 -12.81
CA ALA A 91 14.83 2.94 -11.55
C ALA A 91 13.31 3.24 -11.60
N ALA A 92 12.92 4.34 -12.25
CA ALA A 92 11.50 4.67 -12.45
C ALA A 92 10.79 3.63 -13.32
N ALA A 93 11.44 3.08 -14.34
CA ALA A 93 10.89 2.04 -15.20
C ALA A 93 10.62 0.75 -14.41
N VAL A 94 11.53 0.32 -13.54
CA VAL A 94 11.29 -0.85 -12.68
C VAL A 94 10.04 -0.64 -11.81
N LEU A 95 9.89 0.54 -11.19
CA LEU A 95 8.69 0.85 -10.42
C LEU A 95 7.42 0.82 -11.28
N GLN A 96 7.45 1.44 -12.46
CA GLN A 96 6.25 1.61 -13.29
C GLN A 96 5.86 0.38 -14.12
N PHE A 97 6.75 -0.58 -14.38
CA PHE A 97 6.44 -1.76 -15.20
C PHE A 97 6.46 -3.07 -14.41
N TYR A 98 7.36 -3.20 -13.43
CA TYR A 98 7.39 -4.37 -12.55
C TYR A 98 6.47 -4.19 -11.34
N ALA A 99 6.64 -3.10 -10.59
CA ALA A 99 5.90 -2.85 -9.35
C ALA A 99 4.63 -1.97 -9.57
N ILE A 100 3.80 -2.31 -10.56
CA ILE A 100 2.67 -1.48 -11.01
C ILE A 100 1.62 -1.16 -9.93
N GLU A 101 1.47 -2.07 -8.96
CA GLU A 101 0.52 -1.95 -7.85
C GLU A 101 1.06 -1.05 -6.74
N SER A 102 2.35 -0.74 -6.77
CA SER A 102 2.98 0.10 -5.78
C SER A 102 2.39 1.52 -5.82
N PRO A 103 2.06 2.11 -4.65
CA PRO A 103 1.64 3.51 -4.60
C PRO A 103 2.74 4.45 -5.12
N LEU A 104 4.02 4.05 -5.06
CA LEU A 104 5.17 4.83 -5.53
C LEU A 104 5.29 4.88 -7.06
N ALA A 105 4.66 3.94 -7.76
CA ALA A 105 4.63 3.86 -9.22
C ALA A 105 3.55 4.74 -9.85
N GLN A 106 2.63 5.28 -9.04
CA GLN A 106 1.45 5.98 -9.55
C GLN A 106 1.81 7.35 -10.17
N PRO A 107 1.01 7.86 -11.11
CA PRO A 107 1.34 9.04 -11.92
C PRO A 107 1.61 10.29 -11.08
N ARG A 108 0.82 10.52 -10.03
CA ARG A 108 1.03 11.62 -9.07
C ARG A 108 2.45 11.64 -8.52
N ASN A 109 2.94 10.48 -8.09
CA ASN A 109 4.24 10.38 -7.43
C ASN A 109 5.35 10.55 -8.45
N ALA A 110 5.24 9.90 -9.61
CA ALA A 110 6.24 10.03 -10.68
C ALA A 110 6.40 11.48 -11.16
N ILE A 111 5.29 12.16 -11.48
CA ILE A 111 5.33 13.54 -11.99
C ILE A 111 5.68 14.53 -10.87
N GLY A 112 4.96 14.46 -9.74
CA GLY A 112 5.15 15.38 -8.62
C GLY A 112 6.53 15.26 -8.00
N GLY A 113 7.02 14.03 -7.80
CA GLY A 113 8.35 13.78 -7.26
C GLY A 113 9.45 14.32 -8.17
N GLN A 114 9.40 14.05 -9.48
CA GLN A 114 10.41 14.54 -10.42
C GLN A 114 10.37 16.06 -10.61
N LEU A 115 9.20 16.68 -10.52
CA LEU A 115 9.06 18.13 -10.55
C LEU A 115 9.74 18.76 -9.33
N LEU A 116 9.43 18.26 -8.12
CA LEU A 116 10.05 18.73 -6.88
C LEU A 116 11.57 18.52 -6.90
N ALA A 117 12.04 17.36 -7.33
CA ALA A 117 13.46 17.05 -7.45
C ALA A 117 14.20 18.00 -8.39
N SER A 118 13.60 18.29 -9.55
CA SER A 118 14.20 19.19 -10.53
C SER A 118 14.28 20.63 -10.00
N ILE A 119 13.24 21.10 -9.29
CA ILE A 119 13.22 22.44 -8.70
C ILE A 119 14.23 22.56 -7.56
N ILE A 120 14.21 21.64 -6.59
CA ILE A 120 15.07 21.66 -5.41
C ILE A 120 16.53 21.43 -5.80
N GLY A 121 16.79 20.42 -6.65
CA GLY A 121 18.13 20.09 -7.12
C GLY A 121 18.79 21.27 -7.83
N VAL A 122 18.09 21.90 -8.79
CA VAL A 122 18.60 23.09 -9.49
C VAL A 122 18.72 24.30 -8.56
N GLY A 123 17.78 24.47 -7.63
CA GLY A 123 17.82 25.55 -6.64
C GLY A 123 19.05 25.46 -5.74
N ILE A 124 19.33 24.28 -5.18
CA ILE A 124 20.50 24.02 -4.34
C ILE A 124 21.78 24.10 -5.15
N ALA A 125 21.82 23.53 -6.36
CA ALA A 125 22.96 23.65 -7.27
C ALA A 125 23.33 25.12 -7.52
N LYS A 126 22.34 25.96 -7.83
CA LYS A 126 22.56 27.40 -8.05
C LYS A 126 23.01 28.09 -6.77
N LEU A 127 22.38 27.83 -5.64
CA LEU A 127 22.75 28.41 -4.36
C LEU A 127 24.21 28.11 -3.99
N PHE A 128 24.64 26.86 -4.17
CA PHE A 128 26.01 26.46 -3.88
C PHE A 128 27.02 27.05 -4.86
N ARG A 129 26.65 27.26 -6.14
CA ARG A 129 27.51 27.92 -7.14
C ARG A 129 27.81 29.39 -6.82
N LEU A 130 27.09 30.05 -5.92
CA LEU A 130 27.46 31.38 -5.44
C LEU A 130 28.71 31.36 -4.55
N SER A 131 29.09 30.20 -4.01
CA SER A 131 30.30 30.06 -3.18
C SER A 131 31.54 29.90 -4.05
N HIS A 132 32.63 30.58 -3.68
CA HIS A 132 33.94 30.43 -4.32
C HIS A 132 34.55 29.03 -4.15
N ARG A 133 34.03 28.20 -3.23
CA ARG A 133 34.50 26.84 -2.94
C ARG A 133 33.55 25.76 -3.45
N PHE A 134 32.80 26.04 -4.52
CA PHE A 134 31.74 25.16 -5.02
C PHE A 134 32.22 23.71 -5.24
N ASP A 135 33.36 23.53 -5.90
CA ASP A 135 33.88 22.21 -6.23
C ASP A 135 34.20 21.37 -4.98
N ASP A 136 34.68 22.00 -3.90
CA ASP A 136 35.03 21.33 -2.65
C ASP A 136 33.81 20.89 -1.82
N ILE A 137 32.69 21.63 -1.94
CA ILE A 137 31.46 21.40 -1.15
C ILE A 137 30.35 20.70 -1.95
N GLN A 138 30.63 20.29 -3.19
CA GLN A 138 29.64 19.74 -4.12
C GLN A 138 28.98 18.46 -3.59
N TRP A 139 29.73 17.60 -2.91
CA TRP A 139 29.23 16.37 -2.28
C TRP A 139 28.18 16.67 -1.19
N LEU A 140 28.38 17.74 -0.43
CA LEU A 140 27.45 18.19 0.60
C LEU A 140 26.18 18.77 -0.03
N GLY A 141 26.32 19.52 -1.13
CA GLY A 141 25.19 20.01 -1.92
C GLY A 141 24.32 18.87 -2.47
N GLY A 142 24.93 17.80 -2.96
CA GLY A 142 24.22 16.59 -3.42
C GLY A 142 23.45 15.90 -2.30
N ALA A 143 24.06 15.73 -1.12
CA ALA A 143 23.41 15.15 0.06
C ALA A 143 22.23 16.02 0.54
N LEU A 144 22.41 17.35 0.55
CA LEU A 144 21.37 18.31 0.90
C LEU A 144 20.20 18.24 -0.10
N ALA A 145 20.49 18.18 -1.41
CA ALA A 145 19.46 18.10 -2.43
C ALA A 145 18.64 16.81 -2.34
N CYS A 146 19.29 15.66 -2.15
CA CYS A 146 18.61 14.39 -1.99
C CYS A 146 17.71 14.37 -0.73
N SER A 147 18.26 14.79 0.42
CA SER A 147 17.53 14.77 1.70
C SER A 147 16.38 15.79 1.73
N ALA A 148 16.60 17.02 1.26
CA ALA A 148 15.56 18.06 1.19
C ALA A 148 14.42 17.66 0.23
N THR A 149 14.76 17.10 -0.93
CA THR A 149 13.76 16.60 -1.89
C THR A 149 12.95 15.45 -1.29
N THR A 150 13.62 14.50 -0.62
CA THR A 150 12.95 13.36 0.00
C THR A 150 12.02 13.79 1.12
N ALA A 151 12.46 14.73 1.97
CA ALA A 151 11.63 15.31 3.02
C ALA A 151 10.39 16.00 2.43
N LEU A 152 10.54 16.83 1.39
CA LEU A 152 9.41 17.51 0.78
C LEU A 152 8.46 16.56 0.05
N MET A 153 8.99 15.53 -0.61
CA MET A 153 8.17 14.46 -1.20
C MET A 153 7.37 13.70 -0.13
N GLY A 154 7.95 13.50 1.06
CA GLY A 154 7.25 12.93 2.22
C GLY A 154 6.09 13.81 2.68
N LEU A 155 6.32 15.12 2.81
CA LEU A 155 5.28 16.09 3.20
C LEU A 155 4.16 16.22 2.16
N THR A 156 4.51 16.18 0.86
CA THR A 156 3.56 16.31 -0.26
C THR A 156 2.92 14.99 -0.67
N LYS A 157 3.31 13.88 -0.01
CA LYS A 157 2.91 12.50 -0.36
C LYS A 157 3.13 12.15 -1.83
N THR A 158 4.15 12.73 -2.46
CA THR A 158 4.55 12.42 -3.84
C THR A 158 5.85 11.63 -3.87
N MET A 159 6.00 10.67 -2.95
CA MET A 159 7.25 9.93 -2.79
C MET A 159 7.56 9.11 -4.04
N HIS A 160 8.67 9.46 -4.69
CA HIS A 160 9.19 8.78 -5.87
C HIS A 160 10.71 8.66 -5.72
N PRO A 161 11.22 7.51 -5.23
CA PRO A 161 12.64 7.33 -4.95
C PRO A 161 13.60 7.69 -6.10
N PRO A 162 13.28 7.43 -7.39
CA PRO A 162 14.11 7.86 -8.51
C PRO A 162 14.32 9.38 -8.58
N ALA A 163 13.37 10.18 -8.09
CA ALA A 163 13.49 11.62 -8.04
C ALA A 163 14.55 12.10 -7.02
N GLY A 164 14.78 11.36 -5.93
CA GLY A 164 15.86 11.66 -4.99
C GLY A 164 17.24 11.59 -5.65
N ALA A 165 17.45 10.56 -6.49
CA ALA A 165 18.67 10.43 -7.30
C ALA A 165 18.78 11.56 -8.32
N THR A 166 17.69 11.95 -8.98
CA THR A 166 17.67 13.10 -9.91
C THR A 166 18.11 14.40 -9.21
N ALA A 167 17.60 14.69 -8.00
CA ALA A 167 17.96 15.88 -7.25
C ALA A 167 19.44 15.91 -6.87
N LEU A 168 20.00 14.76 -6.47
CA LEU A 168 21.43 14.61 -6.18
C LEU A 168 22.27 14.87 -7.44
N LEU A 169 21.93 14.19 -8.55
CA LEU A 169 22.66 14.30 -9.81
C LEU A 169 22.59 15.72 -10.40
N ALA A 170 21.49 16.45 -10.18
CA ALA A 170 21.38 17.86 -10.58
C ALA A 170 22.44 18.77 -9.93
N VAL A 171 23.02 18.36 -8.79
CA VAL A 171 24.08 19.09 -8.08
C VAL A 171 25.47 18.51 -8.35
N VAL A 172 25.58 17.18 -8.45
CA VAL A 172 26.90 16.52 -8.54
C VAL A 172 27.38 16.34 -9.98
N ASP A 173 26.50 16.30 -10.97
CA ASP A 173 26.89 16.12 -12.36
C ASP A 173 27.06 17.47 -13.06
N LYS A 174 28.27 17.72 -13.60
CA LYS A 174 28.61 18.97 -14.30
C LYS A 174 27.72 19.25 -15.51
N LYS A 175 27.27 18.23 -16.22
CA LYS A 175 26.42 18.37 -17.41
C LYS A 175 25.00 18.76 -17.02
N LEU A 176 24.46 18.19 -15.94
CA LEU A 176 23.15 18.57 -15.38
C LEU A 176 23.19 19.96 -14.73
N LEU A 177 24.27 20.28 -14.03
CA LEU A 177 24.52 21.60 -13.46
C LEU A 177 24.45 22.72 -14.51
N ASP A 178 25.03 22.49 -15.70
CA ASP A 178 25.01 23.42 -16.82
C ASP A 178 23.64 23.57 -17.50
N LEU A 179 22.80 22.54 -17.40
CA LEU A 179 21.44 22.58 -17.92
C LEU A 179 20.58 23.54 -17.09
N GLY A 180 20.79 23.54 -15.77
CA GLY A 180 20.12 24.42 -14.82
C GLY A 180 18.60 24.29 -14.91
N TRP A 181 17.87 25.39 -15.05
CA TRP A 181 16.41 25.40 -15.10
C TRP A 181 15.80 24.65 -16.29
N ARG A 182 16.58 24.40 -17.35
CA ARG A 182 16.15 23.57 -18.49
C ARG A 182 15.98 22.10 -18.11
N LEU A 183 16.46 21.68 -16.93
CA LEU A 183 16.23 20.33 -16.40
C LEU A 183 14.74 20.05 -16.16
N ILE A 184 13.96 21.04 -15.72
CA ILE A 184 12.54 20.87 -15.40
C ILE A 184 11.74 20.37 -16.62
N PRO A 185 11.69 21.09 -17.76
CA PRO A 185 10.91 20.64 -18.92
C PRO A 185 11.41 19.29 -19.47
N VAL A 186 12.71 19.00 -19.36
CA VAL A 186 13.27 17.72 -19.80
C VAL A 186 12.76 16.58 -18.92
N MET A 187 12.84 16.73 -17.60
CA MET A 187 12.38 15.70 -16.68
C MET A 187 10.88 15.49 -16.82
N MET A 188 10.11 16.56 -17.04
CA MET A 188 8.67 16.46 -17.29
C MET A 188 8.35 15.75 -18.61
N LEU A 189 9.11 16.00 -19.67
CA LEU A 189 9.00 15.26 -20.93
C LEU A 189 9.30 13.77 -20.72
N GLY A 190 10.39 13.45 -20.03
CA GLY A 190 10.75 12.05 -19.72
C GLY A 190 9.67 11.35 -18.88
N CYS A 191 9.11 12.01 -17.87
CA CYS A 191 7.97 11.51 -17.10
C CYS A 191 6.73 11.27 -17.97
N ALA A 192 6.41 12.20 -18.88
CA ALA A 192 5.27 12.08 -19.77
C ALA A 192 5.43 10.92 -20.76
N LEU A 193 6.63 10.75 -21.33
CA LEU A 193 6.95 9.63 -22.23
C LEU A 193 6.90 8.30 -21.49
N MET A 194 7.55 8.20 -20.32
CA MET A 194 7.50 7.00 -19.47
C MET A 194 6.07 6.63 -19.13
N LEU A 195 5.28 7.61 -18.67
CA LEU A 195 3.89 7.40 -18.32
C LEU A 195 3.06 6.99 -19.54
N GLY A 196 3.30 7.59 -20.70
CA GLY A 196 2.63 7.21 -21.95
C GLY A 196 2.86 5.74 -22.31
N VAL A 197 4.11 5.27 -22.24
CA VAL A 197 4.43 3.86 -22.48
C VAL A 197 3.83 2.95 -21.41
N ALA A 198 3.88 3.36 -20.13
CA ALA A 198 3.27 2.64 -19.02
C ALA A 198 1.75 2.49 -19.19
N LEU A 199 1.05 3.55 -19.61
CA LEU A 199 -0.38 3.52 -19.89
C LEU A 199 -0.71 2.56 -21.03
N LEU A 200 0.12 2.46 -22.07
CA LEU A 200 -0.11 1.57 -23.20
C LEU A 200 0.16 0.11 -22.84
N LEU A 201 1.35 -0.21 -22.34
CA LEU A 201 1.80 -1.59 -22.16
C LEU A 201 1.23 -2.24 -20.90
N ASN A 202 1.13 -1.51 -19.79
CA ASN A 202 0.60 -2.10 -18.55
C ASN A 202 -0.91 -2.37 -18.63
N ASN A 203 -1.66 -1.70 -19.51
CA ASN A 203 -3.11 -1.91 -19.67
C ASN A 203 -3.52 -2.99 -20.68
N ILE A 204 -2.55 -3.69 -21.27
CA ILE A 204 -2.83 -4.85 -22.14
C ILE A 204 -3.46 -5.95 -21.28
N ASP A 205 -2.67 -6.53 -20.39
CA ASP A 205 -3.13 -7.60 -19.49
C ASP A 205 -3.38 -7.11 -18.06
N ARG A 206 -2.67 -6.08 -17.61
CA ARG A 206 -2.79 -5.56 -16.23
C ARG A 206 -3.61 -4.26 -16.17
N GLN A 207 -3.60 -3.61 -15.02
CA GLN A 207 -4.31 -2.35 -14.79
C GLN A 207 -3.35 -1.31 -14.24
N PHE A 208 -3.20 -0.20 -14.96
CA PHE A 208 -2.37 0.93 -14.54
C PHE A 208 -2.92 2.25 -15.13
N PRO A 209 -2.94 3.36 -14.40
CA PRO A 209 -2.67 3.48 -12.97
C PRO A 209 -3.80 2.90 -12.14
N MET A 210 -3.51 2.58 -10.88
CA MET A 210 -4.52 2.23 -9.89
C MET A 210 -5.31 3.46 -9.44
N TYR A 211 -4.63 4.60 -9.33
CA TYR A 211 -5.24 5.90 -9.10
C TYR A 211 -4.37 7.02 -9.69
N TRP A 212 -5.01 8.11 -10.11
CA TRP A 212 -4.29 9.25 -10.70
C TRP A 212 -3.79 10.23 -9.65
N TRP A 213 -4.64 10.61 -8.69
CA TRP A 213 -4.35 11.67 -7.73
C TRP A 213 -4.46 11.23 -6.27
N THR A 214 -5.46 10.43 -5.91
CA THR A 214 -5.62 10.01 -4.53
C THR A 214 -6.08 8.56 -4.49
N PRO A 215 -5.54 7.73 -3.58
CA PRO A 215 -6.00 6.35 -3.38
C PRO A 215 -7.36 6.28 -2.68
N GLN A 216 -7.78 7.36 -2.02
CA GLN A 216 -9.08 7.45 -1.37
C GLN A 216 -10.21 7.47 -2.40
N ASP A 217 -11.26 6.67 -2.17
CA ASP A 217 -12.43 6.69 -3.02
C ASP A 217 -13.23 7.99 -2.80
N LEU A 218 -13.06 8.94 -3.73
CA LEU A 218 -13.78 10.22 -3.74
C LEU A 218 -15.31 10.05 -3.89
N ARG A 219 -15.81 8.81 -4.13
CA ARG A 219 -17.24 8.49 -4.07
C ARG A 219 -17.81 8.52 -2.65
N GLN A 220 -17.00 8.23 -1.62
CA GLN A 220 -17.40 8.29 -0.22
C GLN A 220 -17.04 9.64 0.40
N GLY A 221 -17.71 10.69 -0.06
CA GLY A 221 -17.67 12.00 0.61
C GLY A 221 -18.43 11.94 1.95
N LYS A 222 -17.87 11.27 2.97
CA LYS A 222 -18.32 11.50 4.35
C LYS A 222 -18.06 12.96 4.68
N SER A 223 -19.09 13.68 5.13
CA SER A 223 -19.01 15.11 5.45
C SER A 223 -17.91 15.36 6.48
N ILE A 224 -17.29 16.54 6.46
CA ILE A 224 -16.25 16.93 7.43
C ILE A 224 -16.73 16.70 8.88
N LEU A 225 -18.02 16.95 9.14
CA LEU A 225 -18.66 16.67 10.43
C LEU A 225 -18.71 15.18 10.77
N GLN A 226 -18.91 14.31 9.78
CA GLN A 226 -18.89 12.87 10.00
C GLN A 226 -17.47 12.36 10.31
N ARG A 227 -16.43 12.93 9.67
CA ARG A 227 -15.02 12.60 9.97
C ARG A 227 -14.59 13.04 11.37
N VAL A 228 -15.01 14.25 11.79
CA VAL A 228 -14.75 14.75 13.15
C VAL A 228 -15.53 13.95 14.20
N ARG A 229 -16.76 13.52 13.88
CA ARG A 229 -17.59 12.69 14.76
C ARG A 229 -17.04 11.27 14.90
N GLU A 230 -16.48 10.67 13.84
CA GLU A 230 -15.86 9.33 13.89
C GLU A 230 -14.53 9.34 14.66
N ASN A 231 -13.74 10.42 14.56
CA ASN A 231 -12.49 10.58 15.32
C ASN A 231 -12.72 10.94 16.80
N THR A 232 -13.86 11.54 17.13
CA THR A 232 -14.21 11.98 18.51
C THR A 232 -15.15 10.98 19.22
N SER A 233 -15.83 10.09 18.48
CA SER A 233 -16.74 9.11 19.10
C SER A 233 -15.96 7.85 19.49
N PRO A 234 -16.05 7.37 20.74
CA PRO A 234 -15.52 6.06 21.10
C PRO A 234 -16.23 5.01 20.24
N LYS A 235 -15.44 4.12 19.63
CA LYS A 235 -15.93 2.99 18.84
C LYS A 235 -16.96 2.24 19.72
N PRO A 236 -18.22 2.07 19.27
CA PRO A 236 -19.20 1.36 20.09
C PRO A 236 -18.70 -0.07 20.32
N PRO A 237 -18.94 -0.64 21.52
CA PRO A 237 -18.58 -2.01 21.79
C PRO A 237 -19.23 -2.94 20.77
N ASP A 238 -18.51 -4.01 20.44
CA ASP A 238 -18.90 -4.98 19.44
C ASP A 238 -20.30 -5.52 19.73
N LYS A 239 -21.16 -5.57 18.70
CA LYS A 239 -22.58 -5.96 18.85
C LYS A 239 -22.75 -7.42 19.23
N SER A 240 -21.68 -8.21 19.21
CA SER A 240 -21.61 -9.56 19.73
C SER A 240 -21.86 -9.64 21.25
N VAL A 241 -21.64 -8.55 22.00
CA VAL A 241 -21.77 -8.52 23.47
C VAL A 241 -23.21 -8.22 23.91
N ILE A 242 -24.03 -7.59 23.07
CA ILE A 242 -25.39 -7.14 23.46
C ILE A 242 -26.41 -8.28 23.41
N ASP A 243 -26.13 -9.33 22.65
CA ASP A 243 -27.05 -10.48 22.53
C ASP A 243 -26.93 -11.48 23.69
N GLU A 244 -25.81 -11.53 24.42
CA GLU A 244 -25.67 -12.41 25.60
C GLU A 244 -26.41 -11.87 26.85
N GLU A 245 -26.41 -10.55 27.07
CA GLU A 245 -27.00 -9.97 28.28
C GLU A 245 -28.55 -10.01 28.25
N LYS A 246 -29.15 -10.07 27.05
CA LYS A 246 -30.61 -10.15 26.88
C LYS A 246 -31.18 -11.56 27.04
N VAL A 247 -30.37 -12.61 26.94
CA VAL A 247 -30.82 -14.00 27.08
C VAL A 247 -30.82 -14.46 28.54
N ILE A 248 -30.01 -13.85 29.40
CA ILE A 248 -29.85 -14.26 30.81
C ILE A 248 -31.00 -13.73 31.70
N THR A 249 -31.69 -12.66 31.31
CA THR A 249 -32.72 -12.00 32.14
C THR A 249 -34.15 -12.54 31.94
N THR A 250 -34.37 -13.57 31.11
CA THR A 250 -35.72 -14.12 30.82
C THR A 250 -35.94 -15.59 31.25
N ARG A 251 -35.11 -16.15 32.12
CA ARG A 251 -35.33 -17.49 32.70
C ARG A 251 -35.15 -17.49 34.22
N GLY A 252 -36.17 -17.03 34.92
CA GLY A 252 -36.22 -17.12 36.37
C GLY A 252 -37.58 -16.70 36.91
N SER A 253 -38.60 -17.55 36.76
CA SER A 253 -39.81 -17.50 37.59
C SER A 253 -40.68 -18.76 37.43
N SER A 254 -41.05 -19.34 38.58
CA SER A 254 -42.12 -20.33 38.86
C SER A 254 -41.97 -21.76 38.31
N ASP A 255 -42.40 -22.84 38.97
CA ASP A 255 -42.78 -23.15 40.35
C ASP A 255 -43.01 -24.69 40.38
N ASP A 256 -42.67 -25.31 41.51
CA ASP A 256 -43.33 -26.42 42.21
C ASP A 256 -43.78 -27.75 41.55
N THR A 257 -43.55 -28.82 42.34
CA THR A 257 -44.45 -29.97 42.66
C THR A 257 -44.16 -31.38 42.06
N GLU A 258 -43.80 -32.29 42.99
CA GLU A 258 -44.20 -33.69 43.21
C GLU A 258 -43.83 -34.88 42.28
N ALA A 259 -43.08 -35.80 42.92
CA ALA A 259 -43.37 -37.22 43.20
C ALA A 259 -43.73 -38.23 42.09
N GLY A 260 -43.06 -39.40 42.10
CA GLY A 260 -43.74 -40.68 41.83
C GLY A 260 -43.05 -41.73 40.94
N VAL A 261 -42.13 -42.50 41.52
CA VAL A 261 -42.09 -44.00 41.51
C VAL A 261 -41.99 -44.80 40.18
N LEU A 262 -40.78 -45.40 40.03
CA LEU A 262 -40.42 -46.78 39.61
C LEU A 262 -40.97 -47.42 38.31
N GLN A 263 -40.05 -47.78 37.40
CA GLN A 263 -39.67 -49.19 37.15
C GLN A 263 -38.47 -49.30 36.17
N GLN A 264 -37.39 -49.99 36.61
CA GLN A 264 -36.42 -50.64 35.70
C GLN A 264 -36.96 -52.03 35.32
N PRO A 265 -36.48 -52.66 34.23
CA PRO A 265 -35.44 -53.67 34.48
C PRO A 265 -34.39 -53.87 33.37
N SER A 266 -33.19 -54.23 33.84
CA SER A 266 -32.27 -55.28 33.34
C SER A 266 -31.66 -55.18 31.92
N GLY A 267 -30.33 -55.11 31.87
CA GLY A 267 -29.53 -55.64 30.74
C GLY A 267 -28.19 -54.94 30.46
N LEU A 268 -27.13 -55.33 31.18
CA LEU A 268 -25.69 -55.40 30.81
C LEU A 268 -25.05 -54.31 29.91
N THR A 269 -23.98 -53.65 30.38
CA THR A 269 -22.56 -54.08 30.32
C THR A 269 -21.68 -53.19 31.20
N HIS A 270 -20.48 -53.66 31.54
CA HIS A 270 -19.44 -52.95 32.32
C HIS A 270 -18.97 -51.62 31.68
N GLU A 271 -19.40 -51.31 30.45
CA GLU A 271 -19.06 -50.07 29.72
C GLU A 271 -19.95 -48.87 30.13
N ALA A 272 -21.11 -49.11 30.76
CA ALA A 272 -22.01 -48.04 31.19
C ALA A 272 -21.62 -47.41 32.56
N GLN A 273 -20.78 -48.10 33.34
CA GLN A 273 -20.22 -47.55 34.59
C GLN A 273 -19.01 -46.65 34.33
N ASP A 274 -18.15 -47.00 33.37
CA ASP A 274 -16.99 -46.19 32.98
C ASP A 274 -17.38 -44.88 32.26
N ALA A 275 -18.54 -44.86 31.58
CA ALA A 275 -19.07 -43.65 30.95
C ALA A 275 -19.59 -42.60 31.96
N LEU A 276 -20.00 -43.02 33.17
CA LEU A 276 -20.48 -42.10 34.21
C LEU A 276 -19.30 -41.45 34.97
N GLU A 277 -18.17 -42.15 35.08
CA GLU A 277 -16.95 -41.65 35.72
C GLU A 277 -16.16 -40.69 34.79
N ALA A 278 -16.22 -40.91 33.47
CA ALA A 278 -15.65 -40.01 32.47
C ALA A 278 -16.44 -38.68 32.29
N ALA A 279 -17.72 -38.63 32.70
CA ALA A 279 -18.52 -37.39 32.68
C ALA A 279 -18.19 -36.45 33.86
N ALA A 280 -17.56 -36.94 34.92
CA ALA A 280 -17.14 -36.15 36.08
C ALA A 280 -15.75 -35.49 35.90
N THR A 281 -14.97 -35.94 34.92
CA THR A 281 -13.68 -35.35 34.54
C THR A 281 -13.82 -34.74 33.16
N GLY A 282 -14.39 -33.53 33.11
CA GLY A 282 -14.87 -32.86 31.91
C GLY A 282 -13.86 -32.76 30.75
N ASN A 283 -13.85 -33.77 29.89
CA ASN A 283 -13.34 -33.71 28.52
C ASN A 283 -13.75 -34.94 27.73
N VAL A 284 -14.93 -34.94 27.08
CA VAL A 284 -15.09 -35.58 25.75
C VAL A 284 -16.24 -34.90 24.99
N VAL A 285 -15.95 -34.30 23.83
CA VAL A 285 -16.91 -34.21 22.73
C VAL A 285 -16.29 -34.95 21.54
N THR A 286 -17.01 -35.95 21.06
CA THR A 286 -16.64 -36.89 20.01
C THR A 286 -16.80 -36.30 18.60
N ARG A 287 -15.66 -36.16 17.93
CA ARG A 287 -15.37 -36.61 16.55
C ARG A 287 -16.50 -36.54 15.50
N ARG A 288 -16.62 -35.39 14.82
CA ARG A 288 -16.73 -35.27 13.35
C ARG A 288 -15.86 -34.07 12.93
N ASP A 289 -14.85 -34.34 12.11
CA ASP A 289 -14.05 -33.40 11.29
C ASP A 289 -13.70 -32.03 11.93
N GLN A 290 -12.66 -32.02 12.77
CA GLN A 290 -11.98 -30.77 13.12
C GLN A 290 -11.06 -30.32 11.97
N GLU A 291 -11.65 -29.90 10.84
CA GLU A 291 -10.93 -29.20 9.75
C GLU A 291 -10.62 -27.72 10.10
N TYR A 292 -11.01 -27.27 11.29
CA TYR A 292 -11.01 -25.85 11.64
C TYR A 292 -10.06 -25.58 12.82
N LEU A 293 -9.16 -24.63 12.60
CA LEU A 293 -8.37 -24.00 13.67
C LEU A 293 -9.28 -23.14 14.56
N ILE A 294 -9.35 -23.45 15.85
CA ILE A 294 -10.18 -22.72 16.81
C ILE A 294 -9.28 -21.83 17.67
N MET A 295 -9.45 -20.52 17.54
CA MET A 295 -8.81 -19.53 18.42
C MET A 295 -9.82 -18.95 19.41
N LYS A 296 -9.56 -19.12 20.71
CA LYS A 296 -10.26 -18.47 21.83
C LYS A 296 -9.28 -17.63 22.63
N HIS A 297 -9.76 -16.69 23.44
CA HIS A 297 -8.90 -15.85 24.27
C HIS A 297 -7.97 -16.71 25.14
N GLY A 298 -6.66 -16.65 24.88
CA GLY A 298 -5.64 -17.43 25.58
C GLY A 298 -5.64 -18.94 25.33
N LYS A 299 -6.34 -19.45 24.31
CA LYS A 299 -6.33 -20.88 23.95
C LYS A 299 -6.46 -21.07 22.43
N VAL A 300 -5.45 -21.69 21.83
CA VAL A 300 -5.45 -22.10 20.42
C VAL A 300 -5.55 -23.63 20.37
N ILE A 301 -6.52 -24.15 19.62
CA ILE A 301 -6.66 -25.58 19.36
C ILE A 301 -6.33 -25.80 17.88
N VAL A 302 -5.19 -26.45 17.63
CA VAL A 302 -4.70 -26.76 16.28
C VAL A 302 -5.14 -28.19 15.90
N PRO A 303 -5.69 -28.41 14.70
CA PRO A 303 -6.00 -29.73 14.18
C PRO A 303 -4.75 -30.63 14.03
N ASN A 304 -4.92 -31.94 14.24
CA ASN A 304 -3.80 -32.91 14.23
C ASN A 304 -3.17 -33.13 12.84
N ASP A 305 -3.81 -32.67 11.77
CA ASP A 305 -3.35 -32.72 10.38
C ASP A 305 -2.64 -31.45 9.92
N MET A 306 -2.62 -30.39 10.73
CA MET A 306 -1.96 -29.13 10.43
C MET A 306 -0.56 -29.06 11.06
N LEU A 307 0.48 -29.22 10.23
CA LEU A 307 1.88 -29.08 10.66
C LEU A 307 2.26 -27.60 10.66
N LEU A 308 2.26 -26.98 11.84
CA LEU A 308 2.73 -25.60 12.05
C LEU A 308 4.19 -25.59 12.49
N SER A 309 4.94 -24.59 12.04
CA SER A 309 6.25 -24.27 12.62
C SER A 309 6.08 -23.60 13.99
N GLN A 310 7.13 -23.65 14.82
CA GLN A 310 7.10 -23.01 16.15
C GLN A 310 6.81 -21.50 16.10
N GLU A 311 7.23 -20.82 15.02
CA GLU A 311 6.97 -19.39 14.84
C GLU A 311 5.49 -19.11 14.58
N GLU A 312 4.82 -20.01 13.85
CA GLU A 312 3.39 -19.89 13.53
C GLU A 312 2.51 -20.18 14.75
N GLU A 313 2.89 -21.14 15.61
CA GLU A 313 2.20 -21.39 16.87
C GLU A 313 2.28 -20.18 17.82
N GLN A 314 3.46 -19.57 17.98
CA GLN A 314 3.64 -18.38 18.81
C GLN A 314 2.87 -17.17 18.28
N LEU A 315 2.78 -17.02 16.96
CA LEU A 315 1.96 -15.99 16.34
C LEU A 315 0.48 -16.19 16.67
N LEU A 316 -0.02 -17.43 16.54
CA LEU A 316 -1.41 -17.76 16.83
C LEU A 316 -1.75 -17.55 18.31
N GLU A 317 -0.87 -17.93 19.24
CA GLU A 317 -1.04 -17.63 20.66
C GLU A 317 -1.09 -16.12 20.91
N THR A 318 -0.18 -15.36 20.30
CA THR A 318 -0.15 -13.89 20.42
C THR A 318 -1.42 -13.25 19.87
N MET A 319 -1.95 -13.76 18.75
CA MET A 319 -3.24 -13.32 18.20
C MET A 319 -4.40 -13.71 19.10
N SER A 320 -4.35 -14.87 19.75
CA SER A 320 -5.38 -15.34 20.68
C SER A 320 -5.55 -14.41 21.89
N TYR A 321 -4.47 -13.83 22.42
CA TYR A 321 -4.53 -12.86 23.52
C TYR A 321 -5.08 -11.49 23.10
N ARG A 322 -5.24 -11.23 21.80
CA ARG A 322 -5.77 -9.98 21.25
C ARG A 322 -7.22 -10.09 20.76
N LEU A 323 -7.78 -11.30 20.72
CA LEU A 323 -9.21 -11.56 20.51
C LEU A 323 -9.99 -11.19 21.77
#